data_AF-A0A2H0QJ60-F1
#
_entry.id   AF-A0A2H0QJ60-F1
#
_cell.length_a   1.000
_cell.length_b   1.000
_cell.length_c   1.000
_cell.angle_alpha   90.00
_cell.angle_beta   90.00
_cell.angle_gamma   90.00
#
_symmetry.space_group_name_H-M   'P 1'
#
loop_
_entity.id
_entity.type
_entity.pdbx_description
1 polymer ?
#
loop_
_entity_poly.entity_id
_entity_poly.type
_entity_poly.pdbx_seq_one_letter_code
_entity_poly.pdbx_strand_id
1 'polypeptide(L)'
;MKKFALSFLVLLSAQAFAANNAFDNAECIRVYRDGYIELRENVELYNSEQINKWEFSASLSAISTDIGLSRGICHFTETPDASTCVEKYKNLYNKLRDRIKISSVMTGNQPKINYSEQVHVIETKVDQEEDTSLFGRARTFFRGAREAAVQTQQLGELAFIDLKCQSN
;
A
#
# COMPACT_ATOMS: atom_id res chain seq x y z
N MET A 1 -48.72 17.16 10.66
CA MET A 1 -47.43 17.80 10.31
C MET A 1 -46.22 17.00 10.82
N LYS A 2 -46.17 15.66 10.62
CA LYS A 2 -45.04 14.81 11.07
C LYS A 2 -44.22 14.18 9.93
N LYS A 3 -44.71 14.26 8.68
CA LYS A 3 -44.06 13.65 7.50
C LYS A 3 -42.94 14.50 6.89
N PHE A 4 -42.92 15.81 7.17
CA PHE A 4 -41.85 16.70 6.69
C PHE A 4 -40.59 16.67 7.55
N ALA A 5 -40.70 16.31 8.84
CA ALA A 5 -39.55 16.24 9.73
C ALA A 5 -38.57 15.11 9.35
N LEU A 6 -39.08 14.00 8.81
CA LEU A 6 -38.25 12.85 8.45
C LEU A 6 -37.47 13.10 7.14
N SER A 7 -38.05 13.79 6.16
CA SER A 7 -37.34 14.19 4.95
C SER A 7 -36.27 15.25 5.22
N PHE A 8 -36.50 16.16 6.18
CA PHE A 8 -35.50 17.18 6.52
C PHE A 8 -34.27 16.59 7.23
N LEU A 9 -34.46 15.51 8.00
CA LEU A 9 -33.37 14.84 8.72
C LEU A 9 -32.45 14.02 7.78
N VAL A 10 -33.03 13.42 6.72
CA VAL A 10 -32.24 12.78 5.65
C VAL A 10 -31.46 13.82 4.84
N LEU A 11 -32.06 14.97 4.53
CA LEU A 11 -31.40 16.07 3.83
C LEU A 11 -30.28 16.73 4.64
N LEU A 12 -30.35 16.74 5.97
CA LEU A 12 -29.27 17.23 6.84
C LEU A 12 -28.13 16.22 6.98
N SER A 13 -28.40 14.91 6.94
CA SER A 13 -27.34 13.88 6.96
C SER A 13 -26.51 13.85 5.67
N ALA A 14 -27.07 14.32 4.54
CA ALA A 14 -26.35 14.38 3.27
C ALA A 14 -25.31 15.52 3.21
N GLN A 15 -25.43 16.55 4.06
CA GLN A 15 -24.53 17.73 4.01
C GLN A 15 -23.29 17.56 4.89
N ALA A 16 -23.29 16.61 5.83
CA ALA A 16 -22.12 16.28 6.64
C ALA A 16 -20.98 15.62 5.81
N PHE A 17 -21.30 15.07 4.64
CA PHE A 17 -20.33 14.50 3.70
C PHE A 17 -19.87 15.47 2.60
N ALA A 18 -20.37 16.71 2.60
CA ALA A 18 -19.92 17.77 1.69
C ALA A 18 -18.71 18.54 2.25
N ALA A 19 -17.92 17.92 3.13
CA ALA A 19 -16.64 18.46 3.55
C ALA A 19 -15.65 18.32 2.39
N ASN A 20 -15.51 19.38 1.60
CA ASN A 20 -14.31 19.96 0.95
C ASN A 20 -12.99 19.14 0.91
N ASN A 21 -13.03 17.85 0.67
CA ASN A 21 -11.87 17.04 0.37
C ASN A 21 -12.09 16.51 -1.04
N ALA A 22 -11.69 17.30 -2.03
CA ALA A 22 -11.32 16.69 -3.30
C ALA A 22 -10.28 15.63 -2.94
N PHE A 23 -10.68 14.36 -2.98
CA PHE A 23 -9.80 13.23 -2.72
C PHE A 23 -8.70 13.30 -3.77
N ASP A 24 -7.55 13.84 -3.36
CA ASP A 24 -6.39 13.96 -4.23
C ASP A 24 -5.85 12.56 -4.53
N ASN A 25 -5.14 12.42 -5.64
CA ASN A 25 -4.47 11.19 -6.04
C ASN A 25 -3.63 10.59 -4.91
N ALA A 26 -2.97 11.45 -4.13
CA ALA A 26 -2.19 11.06 -2.96
C ALA A 26 -3.05 10.38 -1.88
N GLU A 27 -4.28 10.87 -1.66
CA GLU A 27 -5.21 10.29 -0.69
C GLU A 27 -5.67 8.90 -1.16
N CYS A 28 -5.96 8.75 -2.45
CA CYS A 28 -6.34 7.46 -3.02
C CYS A 28 -5.23 6.41 -2.94
N ILE A 29 -3.98 6.82 -3.21
CA ILE A 29 -2.81 5.97 -3.01
C ILE A 29 -2.68 5.59 -1.53
N ARG A 30 -2.79 6.59 -0.64
CA ARG A 30 -2.63 6.40 0.81
C ARG A 30 -3.61 5.40 1.38
N VAL A 31 -4.89 5.47 1.02
CA VAL A 31 -5.90 4.54 1.57
C VAL A 31 -5.57 3.09 1.26
N TYR A 32 -5.22 2.75 0.02
CA TYR A 32 -4.90 1.36 -0.32
C TYR A 32 -3.54 0.92 0.27
N ARG A 33 -2.56 1.84 0.31
CA ARG A 33 -1.24 1.58 0.89
C ARG A 33 -1.33 1.32 2.39
N ASP A 34 -1.93 2.24 3.13
CA ASP A 34 -2.04 2.16 4.58
C ASP A 34 -2.98 1.03 4.98
N GLY A 35 -4.06 0.82 4.23
CA GLY A 35 -4.95 -0.33 4.41
C GLY A 35 -4.26 -1.68 4.21
N TYR A 36 -3.28 -1.79 3.31
CA TYR A 36 -2.44 -2.99 3.20
C TYR A 36 -1.50 -3.14 4.39
N ILE A 37 -0.83 -2.07 4.82
CA ILE A 37 0.08 -2.08 5.97
C ILE A 37 -0.66 -2.51 7.23
N GLU A 38 -1.79 -1.88 7.52
CA GLU A 38 -2.62 -2.18 8.69
C GLU A 38 -3.17 -3.61 8.64
N LEU A 39 -3.59 -4.08 7.46
CA LEU A 39 -4.05 -5.46 7.29
C LEU A 39 -2.92 -6.46 7.58
N ARG A 40 -1.72 -6.19 7.07
CA ARG A 40 -0.54 -7.02 7.28
C ARG A 40 -0.18 -7.09 8.77
N GLU A 41 -0.13 -5.95 9.45
CA GLU A 41 0.16 -5.87 10.88
C GLU A 41 -0.88 -6.64 11.71
N ASN A 42 -2.17 -6.51 11.40
CA ASN A 42 -3.22 -7.28 12.06
C ASN A 42 -3.06 -8.80 11.81
N VAL A 43 -2.63 -9.20 10.62
CA VAL A 43 -2.33 -10.62 10.33
C VAL A 43 -1.16 -11.12 11.16
N GLU A 44 -0.09 -10.32 11.31
CA GLU A 44 1.07 -10.66 12.15
C GLU A 44 0.68 -10.78 13.63
N LEU A 45 -0.12 -9.84 14.15
CA LEU A 45 -0.65 -9.89 15.51
C LEU A 45 -1.54 -11.12 15.74
N TYR A 46 -2.41 -11.46 14.78
CA TYR A 46 -3.25 -12.65 14.86
C TYR A 46 -2.43 -13.94 14.82
N ASN A 47 -1.47 -14.03 13.90
CA ASN A 47 -0.58 -15.20 13.75
C ASN A 47 0.35 -15.43 14.95
N SER A 48 0.69 -14.35 15.67
CA SER A 48 1.46 -14.38 16.91
C SER A 48 0.57 -14.50 18.16
N GLU A 49 -0.74 -14.71 17.99
CA GLU A 49 -1.73 -14.89 19.06
C GLU A 49 -1.83 -13.68 20.02
N GLN A 50 -1.36 -12.51 19.60
CA GLN A 50 -1.47 -11.26 20.37
C GLN A 50 -2.88 -10.67 20.35
N ILE A 51 -3.65 -10.96 19.30
CA ILE A 51 -5.07 -10.60 19.19
C ILE A 51 -5.88 -11.85 18.89
N ASN A 52 -7.11 -11.90 19.40
CA ASN A 52 -8.00 -13.03 19.20
C ASN A 52 -8.80 -12.90 17.89
N LYS A 53 -9.50 -13.98 17.51
CA LYS A 53 -10.29 -14.04 16.26
C LYS A 53 -11.39 -12.98 16.15
N TRP A 54 -11.94 -12.50 17.25
CA TRP A 54 -12.98 -11.47 17.26
C TRP A 54 -12.38 -10.09 17.01
N GLU A 55 -11.29 -9.77 17.71
CA GLU A 55 -10.52 -8.54 17.51
C GLU A 55 -10.02 -8.45 16.08
N PHE A 56 -9.39 -9.52 15.58
CA PHE A 56 -8.94 -9.58 14.20
C PHE A 56 -10.08 -9.41 13.18
N SER A 57 -11.23 -10.06 13.40
CA SER A 57 -12.38 -9.93 12.49
C SER A 57 -12.99 -8.53 12.51
N ALA A 58 -12.98 -7.86 13.67
CA ALA A 58 -13.44 -6.48 13.82
C ALA A 58 -12.50 -5.52 13.08
N SER A 59 -11.18 -5.61 13.30
CA SER A 59 -10.18 -4.81 12.59
C SER A 59 -10.29 -4.98 11.07
N LEU A 60 -10.39 -6.23 10.60
CA LEU A 60 -10.54 -6.53 9.18
C LEU A 60 -11.80 -5.90 8.58
N SER A 61 -12.90 -5.86 9.33
CA SER A 61 -14.15 -5.24 8.90
C SER A 61 -14.04 -3.72 8.83
N ALA A 62 -13.36 -3.10 9.81
CA ALA A 62 -13.07 -1.67 9.81
C ALA A 62 -12.22 -1.28 8.59
N ILE A 63 -11.07 -1.93 8.39
CA ILE A 63 -10.18 -1.71 7.23
C ILE A 63 -10.93 -1.89 5.91
N SER A 64 -11.73 -2.95 5.78
CA SER A 64 -12.51 -3.22 4.55
C SER A 64 -13.58 -2.14 4.30
N THR A 65 -14.15 -1.57 5.36
CA THR A 65 -15.16 -0.49 5.28
C THR A 65 -14.51 0.80 4.83
N ASP A 66 -13.38 1.19 5.42
CA ASP A 66 -12.66 2.42 5.08
C ASP A 66 -12.17 2.41 3.62
N ILE A 67 -11.66 1.27 3.15
CA ILE A 67 -11.30 1.07 1.74
C ILE A 67 -12.54 1.09 0.85
N GLY A 68 -13.64 0.47 1.28
CA GLY A 68 -14.89 0.44 0.53
C GLY A 68 -15.48 1.83 0.29
N LEU A 69 -15.47 2.69 1.30
CA LEU A 69 -15.90 4.08 1.22
C LEU A 69 -15.00 4.89 0.27
N SER A 70 -13.69 4.73 0.42
CA SER A 70 -12.70 5.44 -0.40
C SER A 70 -12.69 4.98 -1.85
N ARG A 71 -13.00 3.70 -2.13
CA ARG A 71 -13.08 3.17 -3.51
C ARG A 71 -14.12 3.91 -4.35
N GLY A 72 -15.27 4.24 -3.74
CA GLY A 72 -16.30 5.01 -4.42
C GLY A 72 -15.76 6.37 -4.84
N ILE A 73 -15.12 7.08 -3.92
CA ILE A 73 -14.63 8.44 -4.15
C ILE A 73 -13.45 8.45 -5.15
N CYS A 74 -12.45 7.58 -4.94
CA CYS A 74 -11.26 7.51 -5.77
C CYS A 74 -11.53 7.18 -7.24
N HIS A 75 -12.55 6.35 -7.50
CA HIS A 75 -12.92 6.06 -8.88
C HIS A 75 -13.45 7.29 -9.65
N PHE A 76 -13.99 8.30 -8.95
CA PHE A 76 -14.49 9.53 -9.57
C PHE A 76 -13.46 10.66 -9.60
N THR A 77 -12.44 10.62 -8.75
CA THR A 77 -11.50 11.74 -8.58
C THR A 77 -10.08 11.46 -9.10
N GLU A 78 -9.70 10.20 -9.35
CA GLU A 78 -8.33 9.89 -9.78
C GLU A 78 -8.01 10.43 -11.18
N THR A 79 -6.80 10.96 -11.35
CA THR A 79 -6.28 11.28 -12.69
C THR A 79 -5.64 10.04 -13.33
N PRO A 80 -5.55 9.99 -14.67
CA PRO A 80 -4.94 8.86 -15.37
C PRO A 80 -3.51 8.53 -14.91
N ASP A 81 -2.72 9.55 -14.55
CA ASP A 81 -1.33 9.40 -14.10
C ASP A 81 -1.21 8.65 -12.75
N ALA A 82 -2.21 8.81 -11.86
CA ALA A 82 -2.22 8.17 -10.55
C ALA A 82 -2.91 6.80 -10.54
N SER A 83 -3.79 6.54 -11.51
CA SER A 83 -4.60 5.30 -11.61
C SER A 83 -3.75 4.02 -11.53
N THR A 84 -2.57 4.03 -12.17
CA THR A 84 -1.66 2.87 -12.18
C THR A 84 -1.10 2.57 -10.79
N CYS A 85 -0.79 3.60 -10.00
CA CYS A 85 -0.29 3.44 -8.64
C CYS A 85 -1.40 2.97 -7.70
N VAL A 86 -2.58 3.59 -7.78
CA VAL A 86 -3.77 3.17 -7.03
C VAL A 86 -4.08 1.70 -7.32
N GLU A 87 -4.05 1.28 -8.59
CA GLU A 87 -4.31 -0.11 -8.98
C GLU A 87 -3.27 -1.09 -8.42
N LYS A 88 -1.98 -0.72 -8.39
CA LYS A 88 -0.93 -1.56 -7.78
C LYS A 88 -1.16 -1.77 -6.28
N TYR A 89 -1.40 -0.71 -5.52
CA TYR A 89 -1.68 -0.84 -4.08
C TYR A 89 -2.99 -1.59 -3.81
N LYS A 90 -4.02 -1.32 -4.61
CA LYS A 90 -5.30 -2.06 -4.54
C LYS A 90 -5.09 -3.56 -4.78
N ASN A 91 -4.30 -3.93 -5.78
CA ASN A 91 -4.00 -5.33 -6.06
C ASN A 91 -3.21 -5.97 -4.92
N LEU A 92 -2.25 -5.25 -4.33
CA LEU A 92 -1.51 -5.71 -3.17
C LEU A 92 -2.43 -5.98 -1.96
N TYR A 93 -3.31 -5.03 -1.64
CA TYR A 93 -4.33 -5.19 -0.60
C TYR A 93 -5.24 -6.40 -0.87
N ASN A 94 -5.80 -6.51 -2.07
CA ASN A 94 -6.72 -7.58 -2.43
C ASN A 94 -6.05 -8.96 -2.34
N LYS A 95 -4.80 -9.10 -2.81
CA LYS A 95 -4.04 -10.35 -2.69
C LYS A 95 -3.95 -10.83 -1.24
N LEU A 96 -3.69 -9.93 -0.29
CA LEU A 96 -3.65 -10.28 1.13
C LEU A 96 -5.05 -10.55 1.67
N ARG A 97 -6.03 -9.70 1.35
CA ARG A 97 -7.42 -9.82 1.80
C ARG A 97 -8.07 -11.14 1.37
N ASP A 98 -7.79 -11.61 0.17
CA ASP A 98 -8.30 -12.85 -0.42
C ASP A 98 -7.76 -14.11 0.28
N ARG A 99 -6.61 -14.00 0.96
CA ARG A 99 -6.09 -15.09 1.82
C ARG A 99 -6.87 -15.22 3.13
N ILE A 100 -7.67 -14.21 3.48
CA ILE A 100 -8.35 -14.13 4.77
C ILE A 100 -9.82 -14.49 4.60
N LYS A 101 -10.19 -15.68 5.08
CA LYS A 101 -11.57 -16.13 5.09
C LYS A 101 -12.19 -15.80 6.45
N ILE A 102 -12.86 -14.65 6.56
CA ILE A 102 -13.47 -14.17 7.83
C ILE A 102 -14.28 -15.28 8.51
N SER A 103 -15.12 -15.97 7.76
CA SER A 103 -15.91 -17.09 8.29
C SER A 103 -15.04 -18.19 8.89
N SER A 104 -13.91 -18.53 8.25
CA SER A 104 -12.97 -19.54 8.74
C SER A 104 -12.17 -19.06 9.95
N VAL A 105 -11.84 -17.77 10.02
CA VAL A 105 -11.19 -17.18 11.20
C VAL A 105 -12.15 -17.19 12.41
N MET A 106 -13.39 -16.78 12.22
CA MET A 106 -14.41 -16.77 13.28
C MET A 106 -14.72 -18.17 13.80
N THR A 107 -14.79 -19.18 12.92
CA THR A 107 -15.00 -20.58 13.32
C THR A 107 -13.75 -21.24 13.88
N GLY A 108 -12.58 -20.59 13.80
CA GLY A 108 -11.30 -21.17 14.23
C GLY A 108 -10.69 -22.18 13.24
N ASN A 109 -11.28 -22.31 12.04
CA ASN A 109 -10.79 -23.17 10.97
C ASN A 109 -9.57 -22.58 10.23
N GLN A 110 -9.25 -21.31 10.49
CA GLN A 110 -8.05 -20.65 9.99
C GLN A 110 -7.29 -20.02 11.16
N PRO A 111 -6.56 -20.81 11.96
CA PRO A 111 -5.85 -20.30 13.14
C PRO A 111 -4.59 -19.49 12.79
N LYS A 112 -4.08 -19.64 11.56
CA LYS A 112 -2.98 -18.84 11.00
C LYS A 112 -3.26 -18.49 9.55
N ILE A 113 -2.75 -17.33 9.13
CA ILE A 113 -2.90 -16.78 7.79
C ILE A 113 -1.50 -16.69 7.18
N ASN A 114 -1.22 -17.59 6.25
CA ASN A 114 0.05 -17.56 5.51
C ASN A 114 -0.06 -16.57 4.34
N TYR A 115 0.83 -15.58 4.32
CA TYR A 115 1.09 -14.74 3.16
C TYR A 115 2.60 -14.69 2.91
N SER A 116 2.98 -14.61 1.64
CA SER A 116 4.36 -14.38 1.22
C SER A 116 4.38 -13.06 0.49
N GLU A 117 5.25 -12.16 0.92
CA GLU A 117 5.54 -10.94 0.16
C GLU A 117 6.37 -11.32 -1.07
N GLN A 118 5.98 -10.85 -2.25
CA GLN A 118 6.81 -11.03 -3.43
C GLN A 118 8.07 -10.17 -3.28
N VAL A 119 9.24 -10.73 -3.59
CA VAL A 119 10.51 -10.01 -3.52
C VAL A 119 10.90 -9.60 -4.94
N HIS A 120 11.11 -8.31 -5.14
CA HIS A 120 11.61 -7.75 -6.39
C HIS A 120 13.09 -7.44 -6.25
N VAL A 121 13.89 -7.84 -7.25
CA VAL A 121 15.30 -7.48 -7.34
C VAL A 121 15.41 -6.26 -8.24
N ILE A 122 15.93 -5.16 -7.71
CA ILE A 122 16.29 -3.98 -8.51
C ILE A 122 17.80 -3.97 -8.71
N GLU A 123 18.24 -3.91 -9.96
CA GLU A 123 19.63 -3.68 -10.34
C GLU A 123 19.86 -2.17 -10.48
N THR A 124 20.60 -1.58 -9.55
CA THR A 124 21.02 -0.18 -9.64
C THR A 124 22.44 -0.13 -10.17
N LYS A 125 22.66 0.61 -11.27
CA LYS A 125 24.01 0.93 -11.75
C LYS A 125 24.58 2.04 -10.88
N VAL A 126 25.67 1.76 -10.17
CA VAL A 126 26.37 2.77 -9.39
C VAL A 126 27.47 3.36 -10.28
N ASP A 127 27.26 4.58 -10.76
CA ASP A 127 28.31 5.34 -11.44
C ASP A 127 29.34 5.75 -10.39
N GLN A 128 30.56 5.18 -10.48
CA GLN A 128 31.66 5.59 -9.59
C GLN A 128 32.08 7.01 -9.94
N GLU A 129 31.90 7.91 -8.97
CA GLU A 129 32.33 9.30 -9.00
C GLU A 129 33.84 9.37 -9.32
N GLU A 130 34.18 10.05 -10.41
CA GLU A 130 35.54 10.15 -10.92
C GLU A 130 36.35 11.11 -10.04
N ASP A 131 37.17 10.55 -9.15
CA ASP A 131 38.15 11.31 -8.36
C ASP A 131 39.17 11.96 -9.31
N THR A 132 38.93 13.23 -9.65
CA THR A 132 39.73 14.06 -10.55
C THR A 132 41.11 14.46 -9.99
N SER A 133 41.51 13.94 -8.82
CA SER A 133 42.81 14.23 -8.23
C SER A 133 43.98 13.73 -9.10
N LEU A 134 45.06 14.51 -9.16
CA LEU A 134 46.28 14.22 -9.94
C LEU A 134 46.94 12.87 -9.56
N PHE A 135 46.66 12.37 -8.34
CA PHE A 135 47.07 11.04 -7.86
C PHE A 135 46.17 9.89 -8.37
N GLY A 136 44.92 10.16 -8.77
CA GLY A 136 44.00 9.18 -9.37
C GLY A 136 44.43 8.74 -10.77
N ARG A 137 45.01 9.66 -11.58
CA ARG A 137 45.44 9.38 -12.96
C ARG A 137 46.57 8.34 -13.05
N ALA A 138 47.42 8.24 -12.03
CA ALA A 138 48.50 7.25 -11.99
C ALA A 138 47.99 5.82 -11.74
N ARG A 139 46.81 5.65 -11.11
CA ARG A 139 46.18 4.34 -10.88
C ARG A 139 45.43 3.82 -12.11
N THR A 140 44.91 4.70 -12.97
CA THR A 140 44.16 4.34 -14.20
C THR A 140 45.00 3.70 -15.29
N PHE A 141 46.33 3.81 -15.27
CA PHE A 141 47.17 3.20 -16.31
C PHE A 141 47.39 1.68 -16.11
N PHE A 142 47.06 1.12 -14.93
CA PHE A 142 47.28 -0.29 -14.60
C PHE A 142 46.02 -1.11 -14.31
N ARG A 143 44.80 -0.57 -14.46
CA ARG A 143 43.56 -1.36 -14.36
C ARG A 143 42.77 -1.30 -15.65
N GLY A 144 42.93 -2.35 -16.45
CA GLY A 144 41.91 -2.76 -17.41
C GLY A 144 40.55 -2.96 -16.73
N ALA A 145 39.50 -2.88 -17.54
CA ALA A 145 38.10 -3.13 -17.20
C ALA A 145 37.53 -2.21 -16.10
N ARG A 146 36.98 -1.07 -16.52
CA ARG A 146 36.02 -0.27 -15.74
C ARG A 146 34.70 -1.06 -15.73
N GLU A 147 34.59 -2.04 -14.83
CA GLU A 147 33.34 -2.78 -14.61
C GLU A 147 32.36 -1.85 -13.88
N ALA A 148 31.22 -1.57 -14.49
CA ALA A 148 30.10 -0.94 -13.81
C ALA A 148 29.66 -1.89 -12.67
N ALA A 149 29.77 -1.45 -11.43
CA ALA A 149 29.27 -2.22 -10.29
C ALA A 149 27.73 -2.18 -10.32
N VAL A 150 27.11 -3.35 -10.49
CA VAL A 150 25.67 -3.54 -10.37
C VAL A 150 25.37 -3.88 -8.91
N GLN A 151 24.63 -3.02 -8.22
CA GLN A 151 24.14 -3.31 -6.87
C GLN A 151 22.71 -3.86 -6.97
N THR A 152 22.52 -5.11 -6.55
CA THR A 152 21.19 -5.74 -6.49
C THR A 152 20.57 -5.52 -5.11
N GLN A 153 19.44 -4.83 -5.02
CA GLN A 153 18.66 -4.71 -3.79
C GLN A 153 17.39 -5.56 -3.88
N GLN A 154 17.16 -6.40 -2.88
CA GLN A 154 15.90 -7.12 -2.71
C GLN A 154 14.91 -6.24 -1.94
N LEU A 155 13.76 -5.99 -2.54
CA LEU A 155 12.70 -5.16 -1.98
C LEU A 155 11.40 -5.97 -1.92
N GLY A 156 10.68 -5.88 -0.80
CA GLY A 156 9.32 -6.40 -0.73
C GLY A 156 8.40 -5.68 -1.73
N GLU A 157 7.32 -6.34 -2.14
CA GLU A 157 6.34 -5.84 -3.12
C GLU A 157 5.85 -4.43 -2.77
N LEU A 158 5.61 -4.14 -1.48
CA LEU A 158 5.25 -2.79 -1.02
C LEU A 158 6.34 -1.76 -1.30
N ALA A 159 7.59 -2.06 -0.91
CA ALA A 159 8.71 -1.14 -1.09
C ALA A 159 9.05 -0.91 -2.57
N PHE A 160 8.85 -1.94 -3.41
CA PHE A 160 8.98 -1.81 -4.86
C PHE A 160 7.93 -0.86 -5.46
N ILE A 161 6.67 -0.98 -5.01
CA ILE A 161 5.60 -0.08 -5.46
C ILE A 161 5.85 1.35 -4.97
N ASP A 162 6.24 1.53 -3.71
CA ASP A 162 6.58 2.85 -3.13
C ASP A 162 7.65 3.57 -3.98
N LEU A 163 8.74 2.88 -4.34
CA LEU A 163 9.79 3.46 -5.19
C LEU A 163 9.30 3.87 -6.58
N LYS A 164 8.43 3.05 -7.20
CA LYS A 164 7.90 3.32 -8.53
C LYS A 164 6.85 4.43 -8.55
N CYS A 165 6.13 4.62 -7.45
CA CYS A 165 5.06 5.60 -7.36
C CYS A 165 5.52 6.95 -6.79
N GLN A 166 6.68 7.01 -6.13
CA GLN A 166 7.31 8.27 -5.71
C GLN A 166 8.18 8.92 -6.81
N SER A 167 8.55 8.17 -7.87
CA SER A 167 9.40 8.68 -8.96
C SER A 167 8.64 9.38 -10.09
N ASN A 168 7.32 9.52 -9.98
CA ASN A 168 6.43 10.19 -10.93
C ASN A 168 5.86 11.45 -10.26
#